data_AF-A0AAX2UN48-F1
#
_entry.id   AF-A0AAX2UN48-F1
#
_cell.length_a   1.000
_cell.length_b   1.000
_cell.length_c   1.000
_cell.angle_alpha   90.00
_cell.angle_beta   90.00
_cell.angle_gamma   90.00
#
_symmetry.space_group_name_H-M   'P 1'
#
loop_
_entity.id
_entity.type
_entity.pdbx_description
1 polymer ?
#
loop_
_entity_poly.entity_id
_entity_poly.type
_entity_poly.pdbx_seq_one_letter_code
_entity_poly.pdbx_strand_id
1 'polypeptide(L)'
;MKSKFNAVIKVKKQQLDKAQTDLNVAQRRQRENERLLELAQQELLNLGSLKGTISSEELKANAFMANVAREALARAKEKVELSHKEVNHYQFLYKKAHLDYEKIKYLQSEELKAMQKALQKAEDKFLDELAISRFFKGEKDE
;
A
#
# COMPACT_ATOMS: atom_id res chain seq x y z
N MET A 1 20.22 8.75 -20.30
CA MET A 1 21.14 8.99 -19.17
C MET A 1 20.80 8.05 -18.03
N LYS A 2 21.79 7.36 -17.43
CA LYS A 2 21.56 6.51 -16.25
C LYS A 2 21.80 7.35 -14.99
N SER A 3 20.72 7.65 -14.25
CA SER A 3 20.85 8.29 -12.93
C SER A 3 21.41 7.31 -11.92
N LYS A 4 22.21 7.80 -10.96
CA LYS A 4 22.73 6.99 -9.85
C LYS A 4 21.63 6.46 -8.93
N PHE A 5 20.45 7.09 -8.96
CA PHE A 5 19.30 6.70 -8.15
C PHE A 5 18.47 5.57 -8.77
N ASN A 6 18.70 5.17 -10.03
CA ASN A 6 17.89 4.14 -10.71
C ASN A 6 17.83 2.82 -9.92
N ALA A 7 18.97 2.38 -9.37
CA ALA A 7 19.02 1.15 -8.57
C ALA A 7 18.23 1.29 -7.26
N VAL A 8 18.36 2.43 -6.58
CA VAL A 8 17.67 2.72 -5.31
C VAL A 8 16.16 2.83 -5.51
N ILE A 9 15.72 3.49 -6.59
CA ILE A 9 14.30 3.62 -6.94
C ILE A 9 13.67 2.26 -7.18
N LYS A 10 14.37 1.36 -7.89
CA LYS A 10 13.87 -0.01 -8.11
C LYS A 10 13.64 -0.74 -6.79
N VAL A 11 14.60 -0.67 -5.86
CA VAL A 11 14.47 -1.30 -4.54
C VAL A 11 13.34 -0.66 -3.73
N LYS A 12 13.25 0.68 -3.71
CA LYS A 12 12.18 1.41 -3.00
C LYS A 12 10.80 1.12 -3.59
N LYS A 13 10.70 0.96 -4.91
CA LYS A 13 9.46 0.56 -5.58
C LYS A 13 9.04 -0.85 -5.16
N GLN A 14 9.97 -1.79 -5.15
CA GLN A 14 9.70 -3.15 -4.67
C GLN A 14 9.24 -3.17 -3.20
N GLN A 15 9.85 -2.36 -2.34
CA GLN A 15 9.42 -2.21 -0.94
C GLN A 15 8.01 -1.62 -0.82
N LEU A 16 7.69 -0.60 -1.63
CA LEU A 16 6.35 -0.02 -1.70
C LEU A 16 5.32 -1.04 -2.18
N ASP A 17 5.63 -1.78 -3.23
CA ASP A 17 4.73 -2.79 -3.81
C ASP A 17 4.47 -3.91 -2.79
N LYS A 18 5.50 -4.37 -2.08
CA LYS A 18 5.35 -5.33 -0.98
C LYS A 18 4.45 -4.79 0.13
N ALA A 19 4.68 -3.56 0.58
CA ALA A 19 3.87 -2.94 1.63
C ALA A 19 2.39 -2.78 1.20
N GLN A 20 2.15 -2.50 -0.08
CA GLN A 20 0.80 -2.46 -0.64
C GLN A 20 0.14 -3.86 -0.63
N THR A 21 0.87 -4.90 -1.03
CA THR A 21 0.37 -6.27 -0.98
C THR A 21 0.01 -6.69 0.44
N ASP A 22 0.90 -6.44 1.40
CA ASP A 22 0.67 -6.77 2.81
C ASP A 22 -0.55 -6.03 3.38
N LEU A 23 -0.69 -4.74 3.07
CA LEU A 23 -1.87 -3.95 3.44
C LEU A 23 -3.17 -4.52 2.84
N ASN A 24 -3.16 -4.91 1.55
CA ASN A 24 -4.32 -5.49 0.90
C ASN A 24 -4.72 -6.82 1.54
N VAL A 25 -3.75 -7.65 1.95
CA VAL A 25 -4.00 -8.91 2.67
C VAL A 25 -4.63 -8.63 4.03
N ALA A 26 -4.10 -7.68 4.80
CA ALA A 26 -4.66 -7.30 6.10
C ALA A 26 -6.10 -6.76 5.96
N GLN A 27 -6.37 -5.93 4.95
CA GLN A 27 -7.73 -5.41 4.68
C GLN A 27 -8.70 -6.51 4.24
N ARG A 28 -8.23 -7.53 3.51
CA ARG A 28 -9.06 -8.70 3.16
C ARG A 28 -9.42 -9.48 4.43
N ARG A 29 -8.43 -9.74 5.31
CA ARG A 29 -8.64 -10.42 6.59
C ARG A 29 -9.61 -9.65 7.49
N GLN A 30 -9.49 -8.33 7.56
CA GLN A 30 -10.42 -7.48 8.30
C GLN A 30 -11.87 -7.68 7.83
N ARG A 31 -12.11 -7.59 6.53
CA ARG A 31 -13.46 -7.79 5.95
C ARG A 31 -14.02 -9.19 6.21
N GLU A 32 -13.16 -10.19 6.16
CA GLU A 32 -13.54 -11.57 6.50
C GLU A 32 -13.94 -11.71 7.97
N ASN A 33 -13.16 -11.13 8.89
CA ASN A 33 -13.48 -11.13 10.31
C ASN A 33 -14.77 -10.35 10.62
N GLU A 34 -15.00 -9.22 9.95
CA GLU A 34 -16.25 -8.45 10.07
C GLU A 34 -17.46 -9.27 9.58
N ARG A 35 -17.32 -9.99 8.48
CA ARG A 35 -18.36 -10.91 7.99
C ARG A 35 -18.63 -12.05 8.97
N LEU A 36 -17.59 -12.64 9.56
CA LEU A 36 -17.75 -13.68 10.58
C LEU A 36 -18.44 -13.15 11.84
N LEU A 37 -18.13 -11.91 12.23
CA LEU A 37 -18.82 -11.23 13.33
C LEU A 37 -20.31 -11.05 13.03
N GLU A 38 -20.65 -10.62 11.81
CA GLU A 38 -22.05 -10.45 11.38
C GLU A 38 -22.80 -11.80 11.41
N LEU A 39 -22.20 -12.87 10.89
CA LEU A 39 -22.78 -14.22 10.94
C LEU A 39 -23.02 -14.68 12.38
N ALA A 40 -22.04 -14.49 13.28
CA ALA A 40 -22.18 -14.85 14.69
C ALA A 40 -23.31 -14.05 15.39
N GLN A 41 -23.53 -12.78 14.99
CA GLN A 41 -24.65 -11.98 15.50
C GLN A 41 -25.99 -12.53 15.01
N GLN A 42 -26.08 -12.91 13.73
CA GLN A 42 -27.29 -13.50 13.15
C GLN A 42 -27.61 -14.85 13.80
N GLU A 43 -26.62 -15.71 14.02
CA GLU A 43 -26.80 -16.99 14.71
C GLU A 43 -27.35 -16.81 16.12
N LEU A 44 -26.81 -15.86 16.89
CA LEU A 44 -27.30 -15.56 18.24
C LEU A 44 -28.75 -15.04 18.23
N LEU A 45 -29.10 -14.20 17.24
CA LEU A 45 -30.46 -13.68 17.09
C LEU A 45 -31.46 -14.80 16.77
N ASN A 46 -31.07 -15.73 15.89
CA ASN A 46 -31.90 -16.86 15.49
C ASN A 46 -32.14 -17.86 16.64
N LEU A 47 -31.17 -18.04 17.54
CA LEU A 47 -31.34 -18.86 18.75
C LEU A 47 -32.34 -18.25 19.75
N GLY A 48 -32.52 -16.93 19.73
CA GLY A 48 -33.48 -16.22 20.58
C GLY A 48 -34.94 -16.42 20.20
N SER A 49 -35.24 -16.92 18.99
CA SER A 49 -36.62 -17.09 18.50
C SER A 49 -37.15 -18.51 18.72
N LEU A 50 -37.39 -18.87 19.98
CA LEU A 50 -38.18 -20.07 20.29
C LEU A 50 -39.68 -19.75 20.17
N LYS A 51 -40.43 -20.55 19.39
CA LYS A 51 -41.88 -20.39 19.23
C LYS A 51 -42.62 -21.68 19.62
N GLY A 52 -43.78 -21.55 20.26
CA GLY A 52 -44.66 -22.67 20.63
C GLY A 52 -44.38 -23.25 22.02
N THR A 53 -45.03 -24.38 22.33
CA THR A 53 -44.82 -25.15 23.55
C THR A 53 -43.55 -25.98 23.41
N ILE A 54 -42.64 -25.86 24.38
CA ILE A 54 -41.27 -26.40 24.30
C ILE A 54 -41.02 -27.24 25.55
N SER A 55 -40.33 -28.36 25.38
CA SER A 55 -39.92 -29.20 26.51
C SER A 55 -38.83 -28.54 27.37
N SER A 56 -38.71 -28.99 28.63
CA SER A 56 -37.64 -28.51 29.53
C SER A 56 -36.23 -28.85 29.01
N GLU A 57 -36.08 -29.96 28.28
CA GLU A 57 -34.80 -30.42 27.72
C GLU A 57 -34.36 -29.54 26.55
N GLU A 58 -35.29 -29.20 25.65
CA GLU A 58 -35.06 -28.26 24.55
C GLU A 58 -34.72 -26.85 25.04
N LEU A 59 -35.34 -26.40 26.14
CA LEU A 59 -35.00 -25.11 26.77
C LEU A 59 -33.57 -25.09 27.30
N LYS A 60 -33.14 -26.17 27.97
CA LYS A 60 -31.75 -26.31 28.47
C LYS A 60 -30.75 -26.37 27.31
N ALA A 61 -31.07 -27.12 26.26
CA ALA A 61 -30.24 -27.21 25.07
C ALA A 61 -30.09 -25.84 24.39
N ASN A 62 -31.17 -25.08 24.23
CA ASN A 62 -31.08 -23.75 23.63
C ASN A 62 -30.30 -22.77 24.51
N ALA A 63 -30.48 -22.81 25.84
CA ALA A 63 -29.71 -21.98 26.76
C ALA A 63 -28.20 -22.28 26.66
N PHE A 64 -27.83 -23.56 26.52
CA PHE A 64 -26.45 -23.96 26.27
C PHE A 64 -25.92 -23.42 24.93
N MET A 65 -26.68 -23.60 23.85
CA MET A 65 -26.29 -23.12 22.51
C MET A 65 -26.18 -21.59 22.46
N ALA A 66 -27.06 -20.87 23.15
CA ALA A 66 -26.99 -19.41 23.26
C ALA A 66 -25.72 -18.95 23.99
N ASN A 67 -25.26 -19.68 25.02
CA ASN A 67 -23.99 -19.37 25.68
C ASN A 67 -22.80 -19.61 24.75
N VAL A 68 -22.77 -20.74 24.02
CA VAL A 68 -21.74 -21.03 23.02
C VAL A 68 -21.70 -19.95 21.93
N ALA A 69 -22.86 -19.51 21.45
CA ALA A 69 -22.97 -18.44 20.46
C ALA A 69 -22.48 -17.08 20.99
N ARG A 70 -22.76 -16.75 22.26
CA ARG A 70 -22.23 -15.53 22.90
C ARG A 70 -20.71 -15.55 23.00
N GLU A 71 -20.12 -16.69 23.35
CA GLU A 71 -18.67 -16.83 23.38
C GLU A 71 -18.05 -16.74 21.97
N ALA A 72 -18.68 -17.38 20.97
CA ALA A 72 -18.25 -17.27 19.59
C ALA A 72 -18.29 -15.81 19.10
N LEU A 73 -19.35 -15.08 19.46
CA LEU A 73 -19.50 -13.66 19.18
C LEU A 73 -18.39 -12.82 19.85
N ALA A 74 -18.07 -13.10 21.12
CA ALA A 74 -17.00 -12.41 21.83
C ALA A 74 -15.63 -12.64 21.15
N ARG A 75 -15.33 -13.89 20.78
CA ARG A 75 -14.11 -14.22 20.02
C ARG A 75 -14.07 -13.56 18.65
N ALA A 76 -15.20 -13.46 17.96
CA ALA A 76 -15.29 -12.78 16.67
C ALA A 76 -15.03 -11.27 16.79
N LYS A 77 -15.55 -10.62 17.84
CA LYS A 77 -15.26 -9.21 18.15
C LYS A 77 -13.77 -8.97 18.39
N GLU A 78 -13.14 -9.81 19.21
CA GLU A 78 -11.71 -9.72 19.49
C GLU A 78 -10.87 -9.87 18.20
N LYS A 79 -11.23 -10.82 17.33
CA LYS A 79 -10.57 -10.98 16.03
C LYS A 79 -10.68 -9.74 15.16
N VAL A 80 -11.85 -9.10 15.11
CA VAL A 80 -12.06 -7.84 14.36
C VAL A 80 -11.18 -6.72 14.91
N GLU A 81 -11.09 -6.58 16.24
CA GLU A 81 -10.24 -5.57 16.86
C GLU A 81 -8.75 -5.80 16.57
N LEU A 82 -8.30 -7.06 16.63
CA LEU A 82 -6.93 -7.43 16.31
C LEU A 82 -6.58 -7.15 14.84
N SER A 83 -7.45 -7.57 13.91
CA SER A 83 -7.23 -7.29 12.49
C SER A 83 -7.32 -5.79 12.16
N HIS A 84 -8.10 -5.01 12.93
CA HIS A 84 -8.14 -3.56 12.76
C HIS A 84 -6.80 -2.91 13.15
N LYS A 85 -6.22 -3.34 14.27
CA LYS A 85 -4.87 -2.91 14.70
C LYS A 85 -3.81 -3.32 13.65
N GLU A 86 -3.93 -4.52 13.09
CA GLU A 86 -3.05 -5.02 12.03
C GLU A 86 -3.15 -4.14 10.76
N VAL A 87 -4.36 -3.79 10.32
CA VAL A 87 -4.56 -2.86 9.19
C VAL A 87 -3.89 -1.52 9.45
N ASN A 88 -4.06 -0.94 10.65
CA ASN A 88 -3.44 0.34 11.01
C ASN A 88 -1.90 0.26 10.96
N HIS A 89 -1.33 -0.85 11.41
CA HIS A 89 0.11 -1.09 11.31
C HIS A 89 0.60 -1.13 9.85
N TYR A 90 -0.06 -1.90 8.99
CA TYR A 90 0.34 -1.99 7.58
C TYR A 90 0.09 -0.68 6.81
N GLN A 91 -0.95 0.08 7.16
CA GLN A 91 -1.16 1.41 6.60
C GLN A 91 0.00 2.36 6.94
N PHE A 92 0.51 2.30 8.17
CA PHE A 92 1.68 3.08 8.56
C PHE A 92 2.93 2.68 7.76
N LEU A 93 3.18 1.37 7.63
CA LEU A 93 4.31 0.87 6.85
C LEU A 93 4.22 1.28 5.37
N TYR A 94 3.02 1.20 4.78
CA TYR A 94 2.76 1.65 3.43
C TYR A 94 3.05 3.15 3.26
N LYS A 95 2.53 4.00 4.14
CA LYS A 95 2.77 5.45 4.10
C LYS A 95 4.26 5.78 4.19
N LYS A 96 4.99 5.07 5.06
CA LYS A 96 6.44 5.23 5.20
C LYS A 96 7.17 4.83 3.92
N ALA A 97 6.87 3.67 3.36
CA ALA A 97 7.48 3.18 2.12
C ALA A 97 7.17 4.10 0.92
N HIS A 98 5.95 4.63 0.86
CA HIS A 98 5.52 5.57 -0.18
C HIS A 98 6.31 6.88 -0.09
N LEU A 99 6.45 7.45 1.11
CA LEU A 99 7.22 8.67 1.33
C LEU A 99 8.70 8.49 0.94
N ASP A 100 9.30 7.36 1.32
CA ASP A 100 10.68 7.03 0.94
C ASP A 100 10.85 6.92 -0.58
N TYR A 101 9.92 6.27 -1.26
CA TYR A 101 9.94 6.14 -2.71
C TYR A 101 9.86 7.51 -3.40
N GLU A 102 8.93 8.36 -2.99
CA GLU A 102 8.76 9.70 -3.58
C GLU A 102 9.97 10.61 -3.30
N LYS A 103 10.60 10.52 -2.13
CA LYS A 103 11.85 11.25 -1.83
C LYS A 103 12.95 10.92 -2.82
N ILE A 104 13.19 9.63 -3.10
CA ILE A 104 14.24 9.23 -4.03
C ILE A 104 13.88 9.61 -5.47
N LYS A 105 12.62 9.47 -5.86
CA LYS A 105 12.12 9.89 -7.18
C LYS A 105 12.31 11.39 -7.40
N TYR A 106 12.09 12.20 -6.37
CA TYR A 106 12.38 13.63 -6.41
C TYR A 106 13.88 13.89 -6.64
N LEU A 107 14.77 13.24 -5.89
CA LEU A 107 16.22 13.39 -6.05
C LEU A 107 16.70 12.98 -7.45
N GLN A 108 16.14 11.91 -8.02
CA GLN A 108 16.41 11.51 -9.40
C GLN A 108 15.97 12.60 -10.39
N SER A 109 14.80 13.20 -10.19
CA SER A 109 14.30 14.24 -11.09
C SER A 109 15.21 15.48 -11.08
N GLU A 110 15.71 15.88 -9.92
CA GLU A 110 16.65 17.00 -9.79
C GLU A 110 18.00 16.68 -10.45
N GLU A 111 18.51 15.45 -10.30
CA GLU A 111 19.73 15.02 -10.98
C GLU A 111 19.57 15.03 -12.50
N LEU A 112 18.44 14.52 -13.02
CA LEU A 112 18.18 14.53 -14.46
C LEU A 112 18.07 15.95 -15.02
N LYS A 113 17.44 16.88 -14.29
CA LYS A 113 17.40 18.30 -14.68
C LYS A 113 18.81 18.91 -14.72
N ALA A 114 19.66 18.60 -13.75
CA ALA A 114 21.04 19.07 -13.73
C ALA A 114 21.85 18.52 -14.91
N MET A 115 21.71 17.22 -15.22
CA MET A 115 22.36 16.60 -16.37
C MET A 115 21.88 17.20 -17.70
N GLN A 116 20.57 17.46 -17.83
CA GLN A 116 20.01 18.08 -19.03
C GLN A 116 20.56 19.49 -19.24
N LYS A 117 20.64 20.31 -18.17
CA LYS A 117 21.28 21.64 -18.23
C LYS A 117 22.76 21.58 -18.60
N ALA A 118 23.48 20.58 -18.10
CA ALA A 118 24.90 20.39 -18.44
C ALA A 118 25.08 19.99 -19.91
N LEU A 119 24.24 19.11 -20.45
CA LEU A 119 24.25 18.77 -21.87
C LEU A 119 23.93 19.98 -22.75
N GLN A 120 22.89 20.75 -22.42
CA GLN A 120 22.52 21.94 -23.19
C GLN A 120 23.71 22.91 -23.30
N LYS A 121 24.39 23.19 -22.17
CA LYS A 121 25.58 24.05 -22.18
C LYS A 121 26.73 23.49 -23.01
N ALA A 122 26.92 22.16 -23.01
CA ALA A 122 27.94 21.51 -23.82
C ALA A 122 27.60 21.56 -25.31
N GLU A 123 26.32 21.39 -25.66
CA GLU A 123 25.81 21.54 -27.03
C GLU A 123 25.97 22.99 -27.53
N ASP A 124 25.59 23.97 -26.72
CA ASP A 124 25.73 25.40 -27.07
C ASP A 124 27.21 25.76 -27.32
N LYS A 125 28.12 25.35 -26.42
CA LYS A 125 29.57 25.55 -26.58
C LYS A 125 30.12 24.88 -27.84
N PHE A 126 29.64 23.67 -28.15
CA PHE A 126 30.05 22.96 -29.35
C PHE A 126 29.56 23.65 -30.63
N LEU A 127 28.35 24.20 -30.63
CA LEU A 127 27.83 24.99 -31.75
C LEU A 127 28.63 26.28 -31.95
N ASP A 128 28.99 26.97 -30.87
CA ASP A 128 29.84 28.16 -30.91
C ASP A 128 31.23 27.82 -31.48
N GLU A 129 31.87 26.76 -30.99
CA GLU A 129 33.16 26.29 -31.51
C GLU A 129 33.07 25.90 -33.01
N LEU A 130 31.98 25.26 -33.42
CA LEU A 130 31.74 24.90 -34.81
C LEU A 130 31.56 26.16 -35.69
N ALA A 131 30.81 27.16 -35.23
CA ALA A 131 30.60 28.42 -35.93
C ALA A 131 31.92 29.19 -36.11
N ILE A 132 32.71 29.30 -35.04
CA ILE A 132 34.06 29.88 -35.06
C ILE A 132 34.94 29.15 -36.09
N SER A 133 34.98 27.82 -36.04
CA SER A 133 35.82 27.03 -36.96
C SER A 133 35.43 27.19 -38.43
N ARG A 134 34.14 27.38 -38.72
CA ARG A 134 33.64 27.64 -40.08
C ARG A 134 33.97 29.06 -40.54
N PHE A 135 33.80 30.05 -39.68
CA PHE A 135 34.15 31.44 -39.97
C PHE A 135 35.63 31.57 -40.34
N PHE A 136 36.52 31.04 -39.49
CA PHE A 136 37.97 31.11 -39.73
C PHE A 136 38.47 30.20 -40.87
N LYS A 137 37.70 29.20 -41.31
CA LYS A 137 38.01 28.44 -42.54
C LYS A 137 37.60 29.18 -43.80
N GLY A 138 36.57 30.04 -43.76
CA GLY A 138 36.13 30.83 -44.92
C GLY A 138 37.09 31.96 -45.28
N GLU A 139 37.85 32.50 -44.32
CA GLU A 139 38.82 33.59 -44.55
C GLU A 139 40.14 33.14 -45.22
N LYS A 140 40.36 31.84 -45.46
CA LYS A 140 41.60 31.35 -46.09
C LYS A 140 41.53 31.16 -47.60
N ASP A 141 40.35 31.31 -48.20
CA ASP A 141 40.12 31.08 -49.64
C ASP A 141 39.80 32.38 -50.42
N GLU A 142 40.11 33.57 -49.87
CA GLU A 142 40.19 34.85 -50.62
C GLU A 142 41.65 35.26 -50.92
#